data_AF-A0A365U3H3-F1
#
_entry.id   AF-A0A365U3H3-F1
#
_cell.length_a   1.000
_cell.length_b   1.000
_cell.length_c   1.000
_cell.angle_alpha   90.00
_cell.angle_beta   90.00
_cell.angle_gamma   90.00
#
_symmetry.space_group_name_H-M   'P 1'
#
loop_
_entity.id
_entity.type
_entity.pdbx_description
1 polymer ?
#
loop_
_entity_poly.entity_id
_entity_poly.type
_entity_poly.pdbx_seq_one_letter_code
_entity_poly.pdbx_strand_id
1 'polypeptide(L)'
;SVVFAGFSPDALAARVNGCDAKLVITADTAPRGGRKTRLKDNVNQALLHDYDEVKCLVVRRTGDQVAWRPSGDYWWHEEAGKVTDDCPAEEMGAEDPLFILYTSGSTGQPKGV
;
A
#
# COMPACT_ATOMS: atom_id res chain seq x y z
N SER A 1 -6.58 3.30 -3.13
CA SER A 1 -6.79 4.17 -1.95
C SER A 1 -5.47 4.67 -1.38
N VAL A 2 -5.43 5.82 -0.71
CA VAL A 2 -4.25 6.31 0.03
C VAL A 2 -4.47 6.16 1.54
N VAL A 3 -3.50 5.55 2.24
CA VAL A 3 -3.57 5.29 3.68
C VAL A 3 -2.42 5.98 4.39
N PHE A 4 -2.73 6.67 5.48
CA PHE A 4 -1.72 7.35 6.29
C PHE A 4 -0.77 6.34 6.94
N ALA A 5 0.54 6.56 6.75
CA ALA A 5 1.64 5.69 7.23
C ALA A 5 1.64 5.39 8.75
N GLY A 6 0.92 6.17 9.55
CA GLY A 6 0.80 5.96 11.00
C GLY A 6 -0.40 5.09 11.43
N PHE A 7 -1.20 4.57 10.50
CA PHE A 7 -2.32 3.69 10.83
C PHE A 7 -1.86 2.32 11.29
N SER A 8 -2.69 1.69 12.13
CA SER A 8 -2.49 0.31 12.56
C SER A 8 -2.65 -0.67 11.40
N PRO A 9 -2.09 -1.88 11.50
CA PRO A 9 -2.32 -2.96 10.54
C PRO A 9 -3.80 -3.23 10.29
N ASP A 10 -4.65 -3.29 11.33
CA ASP A 10 -6.09 -3.53 11.19
C ASP A 10 -6.79 -2.42 10.38
N ALA A 11 -6.41 -1.17 10.64
CA ALA A 11 -6.95 -0.02 9.90
C ALA A 11 -6.50 -0.02 8.44
N LEU A 12 -5.32 -0.55 8.13
CA LEU A 12 -4.86 -0.77 6.76
C LEU A 12 -5.63 -1.93 6.11
N ALA A 13 -5.77 -3.08 6.78
CA ALA A 13 -6.47 -4.26 6.28
C ALA A 13 -7.92 -3.94 5.89
N ALA A 14 -8.65 -3.22 6.75
CA ALA A 14 -10.02 -2.80 6.46
C ALA A 14 -10.14 -1.95 5.20
N ARG A 15 -9.10 -1.16 4.86
CA ARG A 15 -9.07 -0.31 3.66
C ARG A 15 -8.63 -1.06 2.42
N VAL A 16 -7.67 -1.98 2.54
CA VAL A 16 -7.26 -2.89 1.47
C VAL A 16 -8.47 -3.70 1.01
N ASN A 17 -9.14 -4.37 1.97
CA ASN A 17 -10.33 -5.17 1.71
C ASN A 17 -11.51 -4.30 1.24
N GLY A 18 -11.71 -3.11 1.84
CA GLY A 18 -12.84 -2.26 1.50
C GLY A 18 -12.81 -1.68 0.08
N CYS A 19 -11.66 -1.69 -0.60
CA CYS A 19 -11.54 -1.24 -2.00
C CYS A 19 -11.10 -2.35 -2.94
N ASP A 20 -11.16 -3.62 -2.50
CA ASP A 20 -10.76 -4.80 -3.28
C ASP A 20 -9.38 -4.66 -3.94
N ALA A 21 -8.44 -3.99 -3.23
CA ALA A 21 -7.13 -3.69 -3.78
C ALA A 21 -6.39 -4.98 -4.14
N LYS A 22 -5.63 -4.98 -5.24
CA LYS A 22 -4.77 -6.10 -5.67
C LYS A 22 -3.28 -5.82 -5.51
N LEU A 23 -2.93 -4.58 -5.16
CA LEU A 23 -1.56 -4.11 -4.97
C LEU A 23 -1.50 -3.10 -3.81
N VAL A 24 -0.52 -3.27 -2.93
CA VAL A 24 -0.12 -2.27 -1.93
C VAL A 24 1.28 -1.75 -2.26
N ILE A 25 1.42 -0.44 -2.41
CA ILE A 25 2.72 0.22 -2.53
C ILE A 25 3.12 0.73 -1.15
N THR A 26 4.31 0.34 -0.68
CA THR A 26 4.84 0.72 0.64
C THR A 26 6.35 0.93 0.58
N ALA A 27 6.98 1.19 1.73
CA ALA A 27 8.43 1.18 1.87
C ALA A 27 8.86 0.19 2.95
N ASP A 28 10.16 -0.09 3.04
CA ASP A 28 10.76 -0.84 4.14
C ASP A 28 10.44 -0.20 5.50
N THR A 29 11.02 0.96 5.79
CA THR A 29 10.70 1.80 6.94
C THR A 29 10.74 3.28 6.59
N ALA A 30 10.11 4.11 7.42
CA ALA A 30 10.17 5.56 7.27
C ALA A 30 10.62 6.24 8.57
N PRO A 31 11.67 7.08 8.54
CA PRO A 31 12.01 7.94 9.67
C PRO A 31 10.96 9.02 9.87
N ARG A 32 10.41 9.14 11.08
CA ARG A 32 9.48 10.21 11.45
C ARG A 32 9.63 10.56 12.93
N GLY A 33 9.90 11.83 13.23
CA GLY A 33 10.00 12.31 14.61
C GLY A 33 11.02 11.55 15.46
N GLY A 34 12.17 11.19 14.89
CA GLY A 34 13.23 10.43 15.56
C GLY A 34 12.94 8.94 15.75
N ARG A 35 11.79 8.43 15.26
CA ARG A 35 11.43 7.02 15.31
C ARG A 35 11.46 6.38 13.92
N LYS A 36 11.65 5.07 13.87
CA LYS A 36 11.49 4.26 12.66
C LYS A 36 10.07 3.71 12.61
N THR A 37 9.27 4.15 11.65
CA THR A 37 7.96 3.56 11.35
C THR A 37 8.16 2.32 10.48
N ARG A 38 7.77 1.14 10.97
CA ARG A 38 7.96 -0.16 10.31
C ARG A 38 6.88 -0.43 9.27
N LEU A 39 6.93 0.28 8.15
CA LEU A 39 5.88 0.28 7.13
C LEU A 39 5.63 -1.10 6.53
N LYS A 40 6.69 -1.81 6.12
CA LYS A 40 6.53 -3.14 5.52
C LYS A 40 5.99 -4.18 6.51
N ASP A 41 6.37 -4.08 7.78
CA ASP A 41 5.87 -4.99 8.80
C ASP A 41 4.38 -4.74 9.09
N ASN A 42 3.94 -3.48 9.10
CA ASN A 42 2.51 -3.15 9.22
C ASN A 42 1.71 -3.69 8.02
N VAL A 43 2.26 -3.63 6.80
CA VAL A 43 1.64 -4.22 5.61
C VAL A 43 1.56 -5.75 5.76
N ASN A 44 2.63 -6.41 6.18
CA ASN A 44 2.62 -7.86 6.39
C ASN A 44 1.52 -8.27 7.37
N GLN A 45 1.39 -7.56 8.50
CA GLN A 45 0.34 -7.83 9.48
C GLN A 45 -1.06 -7.57 8.92
N ALA A 46 -1.25 -6.51 8.14
CA ALA A 46 -2.54 -6.22 7.51
C ALA A 46 -2.95 -7.32 6.52
N LEU A 47 -1.99 -7.83 5.74
CA LEU A 47 -2.23 -8.86 4.72
C LEU A 47 -2.38 -10.27 5.30
N LEU A 48 -2.28 -10.47 6.61
CA LEU A 48 -2.72 -11.73 7.24
C LEU A 48 -4.26 -11.88 7.23
N HIS A 49 -4.98 -10.79 7.03
CA HIS A 49 -6.45 -10.72 6.99
C HIS A 49 -7.00 -10.47 5.58
N ASP A 50 -6.17 -10.70 4.56
CA ASP A 50 -6.51 -10.49 3.16
C ASP A 50 -6.94 -11.80 2.50
N TYR A 51 -7.94 -11.72 1.63
CA TYR A 51 -8.61 -12.86 1.00
C TYR A 51 -8.19 -13.07 -0.47
N ASP A 52 -7.44 -12.14 -1.06
CA ASP A 52 -7.28 -12.02 -2.52
C ASP A 52 -5.82 -12.03 -3.04
N GLU A 53 -4.86 -12.55 -2.26
CA GLU A 53 -3.44 -12.60 -2.64
C GLU A 53 -2.85 -11.25 -3.07
N VAL A 54 -3.00 -10.21 -2.25
CA VAL A 54 -2.49 -8.87 -2.58
C VAL A 54 -0.97 -8.83 -2.68
N LYS A 55 -0.49 -8.32 -3.83
CA LYS A 55 0.93 -8.06 -4.10
C LYS A 55 1.40 -6.80 -3.38
N CYS A 56 2.70 -6.72 -3.11
CA CYS A 56 3.33 -5.57 -2.49
C CYS A 56 4.51 -5.08 -3.32
N LEU A 57 4.48 -3.81 -3.72
CA LEU A 57 5.64 -3.13 -4.32
C LEU A 57 6.31 -2.28 -3.25
N VAL A 58 7.56 -2.63 -2.92
CA VAL A 58 8.27 -2.08 -1.77
C VAL A 58 9.38 -1.14 -2.23
N VAL A 59 9.36 0.09 -1.75
CA VAL A 59 10.45 1.06 -1.93
C VAL A 59 11.50 0.84 -0.85
N ARG A 60 12.78 0.70 -1.25
CA ARG A 60 13.91 0.65 -0.31
C ARG A 60 14.24 2.06 0.16
N ARG A 61 13.60 2.53 1.23
CA ARG A 61 13.75 3.90 1.74
C ARG A 61 14.90 4.03 2.73
N THR A 62 15.11 3.06 3.62
CA THR A 62 16.21 3.08 4.61
C THR A 62 17.22 1.96 4.43
N GLY A 63 16.87 0.88 3.73
CA GLY A 63 17.68 -0.34 3.64
C GLY A 63 17.62 -1.21 4.89
N ASP A 64 16.67 -0.94 5.80
CA ASP A 64 16.46 -1.80 6.97
C ASP A 64 15.94 -3.18 6.54
N GLN A 65 16.32 -4.21 7.31
CA GLN A 65 15.83 -5.56 7.09
C GLN A 65 14.31 -5.63 7.37
N VAL A 66 13.57 -6.26 6.48
CA VAL A 66 12.12 -6.44 6.58
C VAL A 66 11.74 -7.90 6.31
N ALA A 67 10.63 -8.35 6.89
CA ALA A 67 10.08 -9.65 6.55
C ALA A 67 9.51 -9.64 5.12
N TRP A 68 9.90 -10.65 4.33
CA TRP A 68 9.64 -10.72 2.89
C TRP A 68 8.78 -11.96 2.55
N ARG A 69 7.79 -11.78 1.68
CA ARG A 69 6.93 -12.84 1.14
C ARG A 69 7.38 -13.19 -0.29
N PRO A 70 7.97 -14.38 -0.52
CA PRO A 70 8.56 -14.73 -1.81
C PRO A 70 7.60 -14.66 -3.00
N SER A 71 6.32 -14.95 -2.81
CA SER A 71 5.31 -15.00 -3.88
C SER A 71 4.52 -13.70 -4.08
N GLY A 72 4.79 -12.65 -3.29
CA GLY A 72 3.92 -11.46 -3.26
C GLY A 72 4.65 -10.13 -3.12
N ASP A 73 5.92 -10.11 -2.73
CA ASP A 73 6.65 -8.86 -2.51
C ASP A 73 7.71 -8.65 -3.59
N TYR A 74 7.77 -7.42 -4.09
CA TYR A 74 8.65 -7.00 -5.17
C TYR A 74 9.36 -5.70 -4.80
N TRP A 75 10.67 -5.60 -5.07
CA TRP A 75 11.38 -4.35 -4.87
C TRP A 75 11.11 -3.39 -6.02
N TRP A 76 10.68 -2.17 -5.69
CA TRP A 76 10.40 -1.13 -6.69
C TRP A 76 11.59 -0.89 -7.63
N HIS A 77 12.80 -0.79 -7.10
CA HIS A 77 14.00 -0.50 -7.89
C HIS A 77 14.40 -1.64 -8.84
N GLU A 78 14.02 -2.87 -8.53
CA GLU A 78 14.24 -4.03 -9.40
C GLU A 78 13.19 -4.08 -10.50
N GLU A 79 11.91 -3.89 -10.17
CA GLU A 79 10.81 -3.87 -11.17
C GLU A 79 10.88 -2.66 -12.10
N ALA A 80 11.25 -1.48 -11.59
CA ALA A 80 11.44 -0.28 -12.39
C ALA A 80 12.53 -0.45 -13.46
N GLY A 81 13.56 -1.28 -13.20
CA GLY A 81 14.60 -1.60 -14.18
C GLY A 81 14.15 -2.53 -15.31
N LYS A 82 12.95 -3.12 -15.21
CA LYS A 82 12.38 -4.04 -16.22
C LYS A 82 11.41 -3.36 -17.18
N VAL A 83 11.10 -2.08 -16.97
CA VAL A 83 10.12 -1.32 -17.75
C VAL A 83 10.74 -0.08 -18.38
N THR A 84 10.10 0.46 -19.41
CA THR A 84 10.53 1.69 -20.08
C THR A 84 10.02 2.93 -19.35
N ASP A 85 10.62 4.09 -19.65
CA ASP A 85 10.11 5.40 -19.23
C ASP A 85 8.95 5.90 -20.11
N ASP A 86 8.72 5.25 -21.25
CA ASP A 86 7.52 5.42 -22.07
C ASP A 86 6.32 4.69 -21.43
N CYS A 87 5.37 5.49 -20.95
CA CYS A 87 4.10 5.06 -20.38
C CYS A 87 3.04 6.09 -20.80
N PRO A 88 2.39 5.91 -21.96
CA PRO A 88 1.36 6.84 -22.41
C PRO A 88 0.20 6.88 -21.40
N ALA A 89 -0.34 8.08 -21.17
CA ALA A 89 -1.47 8.26 -20.28
C ALA A 89 -2.73 7.62 -20.89
N GLU A 90 -3.48 6.89 -20.06
CA GLU A 90 -4.79 6.37 -20.44
C GLU A 90 -5.79 7.53 -20.58
N GLU A 91 -6.59 7.54 -21.64
CA GLU A 91 -7.70 8.49 -21.78
C GLU A 91 -8.84 8.11 -20.85
N MET A 92 -9.22 9.05 -19.96
CA MET A 92 -10.26 8.82 -18.95
C MET A 92 -11.46 9.74 -19.21
N GLY A 93 -12.66 9.24 -18.89
CA GLY A 93 -13.88 10.04 -18.85
C GLY A 93 -13.87 11.06 -17.70
N ALA A 94 -14.67 12.11 -17.82
CA ALA A 94 -14.76 13.15 -16.79
C ALA A 94 -15.28 12.64 -15.43
N GLU A 95 -16.03 11.54 -15.43
CA GLU A 95 -16.64 10.94 -14.23
C GLU A 95 -15.94 9.63 -13.81
N ASP A 96 -14.81 9.27 -14.43
CA ASP A 96 -14.06 8.09 -14.01
C ASP A 96 -13.40 8.33 -12.64
N PRO A 97 -13.39 7.31 -11.76
CA PRO A 97 -12.88 7.48 -10.41
C PRO A 97 -11.35 7.64 -10.41
N LEU A 98 -10.86 8.78 -9.91
CA LEU A 98 -9.42 9.04 -9.82
C LEU A 98 -8.77 8.36 -8.61
N PHE A 99 -9.38 8.48 -7.42
CA PHE A 99 -8.88 7.85 -6.21
C PHE A 99 -10.00 7.60 -5.19
N ILE A 100 -9.68 6.76 -4.19
CA ILE A 100 -10.51 6.55 -2.99
C ILE A 100 -9.71 7.03 -1.79
N LEU A 101 -10.29 7.91 -0.98
CA LEU A 101 -9.70 8.36 0.28
C LEU A 101 -10.63 8.02 1.45
N TYR A 102 -10.22 7.03 2.25
CA TYR A 102 -11.01 6.61 3.40
C TYR A 102 -10.98 7.63 4.53
N THR A 103 -12.16 8.10 4.93
CA THR A 103 -12.36 8.92 6.12
C THR A 103 -12.94 8.09 7.27
N SER A 104 -12.83 8.59 8.50
CA SER A 104 -13.42 7.92 9.67
C SER A 104 -14.94 7.95 9.57
N GLY A 105 -15.57 6.78 9.46
CA GLY A 105 -17.03 6.65 9.52
C GLY A 105 -17.54 6.71 10.95
N SER A 106 -18.74 7.26 11.14
CA SER A 106 -19.45 7.27 12.44
C SER A 106 -19.84 5.88 12.94
N THR A 107 -19.88 4.88 12.05
CA THR A 107 -20.30 3.50 12.32
C THR A 107 -19.13 2.53 12.54
N GLY A 108 -17.91 3.04 12.74
CA GLY A 108 -16.70 2.24 12.97
C GLY A 108 -16.04 1.67 11.70
N GLN A 109 -16.80 1.49 10.61
CA GLN A 109 -16.23 1.14 9.31
C GLN A 109 -15.77 2.38 8.54
N PRO A 110 -14.57 2.36 7.91
CA PRO A 110 -14.08 3.50 7.14
C PRO A 110 -14.94 3.71 5.88
N LYS A 111 -15.26 4.98 5.57
CA LYS A 111 -16.04 5.35 4.38
C LYS A 111 -15.09 5.76 3.26
N GLY A 112 -15.11 5.03 2.14
CA GLY A 112 -14.35 5.38 0.94
C GLY A 112 -15.05 6.52 0.23
N VAL A 113 -14.45 7.71 0.28
CA VAL A 113 -14.88 8.88 -0.50
C VAL A 113 -14.09 8.92 -1.79
#